data_AF-A0A4P5T7E1-F1
#
_entry.id   AF-A0A4P5T7E1-F1
#
_cell.length_a   1.000
_cell.length_b   1.000
_cell.length_c   1.000
_cell.angle_alpha   90.00
_cell.angle_beta   90.00
_cell.angle_gamma   90.00
#
_symmetry.space_group_name_H-M   'P 1'
#
loop_
_entity.id
_entity.type
_entity.pdbx_description
1 polymer ?
#
loop_
_entity_poly.entity_id
_entity_poly.type
_entity_poly.pdbx_seq_one_letter_code
_entity_poly.pdbx_strand_id
1 'polypeptide(L)'
;MNYELSQMPDRLAKPRQSGLTMVMDKGLSTEEARNFMSVSYPHVDIVKLGFGTSYVSPNLREKIELYQSYKIPVYFGGTLFEAFLIRNQFEDYVRICKDYGISYMEVSDGSITIPHTEKCGYIEKLTQYGTVLSEVGSKDAAHIIPPYKWIELMRAELSAGSRYVIAEAREAGNVGIYRGSGEVREGLVQEILTQIPGDQIIWEAPQKAQQLYFIELLGCNANLGNIAPTEVIPLEAMRIGLRGDTFHFYLDKNK
;
A
#
# COMPACT_ATOMS: atom_id res chain seq x y z
N MET A 1 1.93 -20.46 12.32
CA MET A 1 3.39 -20.59 12.57
C MET A 1 3.71 -22.06 12.76
N ASN A 2 4.93 -22.49 12.44
CA ASN A 2 5.29 -23.92 12.38
C ASN A 2 5.66 -24.54 13.75
N TYR A 3 6.03 -23.71 14.72
CA TYR A 3 6.41 -24.09 16.08
C TYR A 3 6.11 -22.94 17.03
N GLU A 4 6.06 -23.22 18.33
CA GLU A 4 5.73 -22.25 19.37
C GLU A 4 6.97 -21.53 19.89
N LEU A 5 6.85 -20.22 20.07
CA LEU A 5 7.81 -19.36 20.77
C LEU A 5 7.02 -18.51 21.77
N SER A 6 7.52 -18.38 22.99
CA SER A 6 6.96 -17.45 23.98
C SER A 6 7.36 -16.00 23.66
N GLN A 7 6.64 -15.03 24.21
CA GLN A 7 6.98 -13.59 24.09
C GLN A 7 6.93 -13.09 22.62
N MET A 8 5.91 -13.53 21.90
CA MET A 8 5.61 -13.09 20.54
C MET A 8 4.51 -12.02 20.58
N PRO A 9 4.52 -11.04 19.67
CA PRO A 9 3.46 -10.03 19.62
C PRO A 9 2.17 -10.58 19.04
N ASP A 10 1.06 -9.94 19.38
CA ASP A 10 -0.26 -10.25 18.81
C ASP A 10 -0.38 -9.69 17.38
N ARG A 11 -0.26 -10.59 16.41
CA ARG A 11 -0.42 -10.28 15.00
C ARG A 11 -1.86 -10.53 14.54
N LEU A 12 -2.50 -9.53 13.93
CA LEU A 12 -3.89 -9.65 13.48
C LEU A 12 -4.06 -10.76 12.42
N ALA A 13 -5.17 -11.50 12.52
CA ALA A 13 -5.53 -12.56 11.59
C ALA A 13 -6.28 -12.02 10.36
N LYS A 14 -6.27 -12.80 9.27
CA LYS A 14 -7.04 -12.47 8.06
C LYS A 14 -8.54 -12.74 8.25
N PRO A 15 -9.43 -11.97 7.59
CA PRO A 15 -9.14 -10.80 6.74
C PRO A 15 -8.74 -9.58 7.60
N ARG A 16 -7.55 -9.04 7.34
CA ARG A 16 -7.00 -7.93 8.14
C ARG A 16 -7.66 -6.61 7.74
N GLN A 17 -7.99 -5.81 8.74
CA GLN A 17 -8.42 -4.41 8.56
C GLN A 17 -7.31 -3.41 8.94
N SER A 18 -6.29 -3.89 9.64
CA SER A 18 -5.08 -3.17 10.01
C SER A 18 -3.92 -4.17 10.10
N GLY A 19 -2.68 -3.70 10.12
CA GLY A 19 -1.50 -4.52 9.97
C GLY A 19 -1.36 -5.12 8.59
N LEU A 20 -1.79 -4.37 7.58
CA LEU A 20 -1.79 -4.78 6.18
C LEU A 20 -0.37 -4.91 5.61
N THR A 21 -0.20 -5.86 4.69
CA THR A 21 0.91 -5.94 3.76
C THR A 21 0.38 -5.80 2.34
N MET A 22 0.57 -4.63 1.74
CA MET A 22 0.25 -4.35 0.35
C MET A 22 1.51 -4.53 -0.51
N VAL A 23 1.47 -5.55 -1.36
CA VAL A 23 2.59 -5.96 -2.21
C VAL A 23 2.51 -5.24 -3.54
N MET A 24 3.65 -4.84 -4.09
CA MET A 24 3.73 -4.29 -5.44
C MET A 24 4.32 -5.32 -6.41
N ASP A 25 3.49 -5.83 -7.31
CA ASP A 25 3.89 -6.64 -8.46
C ASP A 25 4.18 -5.72 -9.65
N LYS A 26 5.43 -5.71 -10.09
CA LYS A 26 5.90 -4.88 -11.23
C LYS A 26 6.15 -5.67 -12.51
N GLY A 27 5.71 -6.92 -12.58
CA GLY A 27 5.95 -7.78 -13.72
C GLY A 27 6.38 -9.20 -13.38
N LEU A 28 5.97 -9.75 -12.24
CA LEU A 28 6.06 -11.19 -12.04
C LEU A 28 5.31 -11.89 -13.19
N SER A 29 5.93 -12.91 -13.76
CA SER A 29 5.24 -13.89 -14.60
C SER A 29 4.15 -14.61 -13.78
N THR A 30 3.20 -15.26 -14.47
CA THR A 30 2.18 -16.06 -13.78
C THR A 30 2.79 -17.13 -12.89
N GLU A 31 3.87 -17.78 -13.32
CA GLU A 31 4.53 -18.83 -12.53
C GLU A 31 5.34 -18.25 -11.36
N GLU A 32 5.98 -17.10 -11.51
CA GLU A 32 6.60 -16.41 -10.37
C GLU A 32 5.55 -15.95 -9.35
N ALA A 33 4.41 -15.44 -9.81
CA ALA A 33 3.28 -15.12 -8.95
C ALA A 33 2.76 -16.37 -8.22
N ARG A 34 2.71 -17.53 -8.89
CA ARG A 34 2.30 -18.81 -8.30
C ARG A 34 3.28 -19.25 -7.21
N ASN A 35 4.57 -19.17 -7.50
CA ASN A 35 5.64 -19.49 -6.55
C ASN A 35 5.64 -18.52 -5.37
N PHE A 36 5.41 -17.24 -5.60
CA PHE A 36 5.28 -16.23 -4.56
C PHE A 36 4.10 -16.53 -3.64
N MET A 37 2.92 -16.81 -4.21
CA MET A 37 1.72 -17.07 -3.42
C MET A 37 1.81 -18.38 -2.63
N SER A 38 2.50 -19.41 -3.15
CA SER A 38 2.61 -20.70 -2.46
C SER A 38 3.28 -20.61 -1.08
N VAL A 39 4.15 -19.61 -0.87
CA VAL A 39 4.85 -19.39 0.40
C VAL A 39 4.33 -18.19 1.18
N SER A 40 3.90 -17.12 0.49
CA SER A 40 3.63 -15.83 1.14
C SER A 40 2.15 -15.55 1.40
N TYR A 41 1.21 -16.34 0.85
CA TYR A 41 -0.22 -16.01 0.93
C TYR A 41 -0.78 -15.70 2.33
N PRO A 42 -0.29 -16.25 3.47
CA PRO A 42 -0.82 -15.88 4.78
C PRO A 42 -0.50 -14.44 5.20
N HIS A 43 0.54 -13.84 4.59
CA HIS A 43 1.14 -12.57 4.99
C HIS A 43 0.95 -11.44 3.96
N VAL A 44 0.26 -11.71 2.84
CA VAL A 44 -0.10 -10.72 1.81
C VAL A 44 -1.55 -10.34 1.98
N ASP A 45 -1.91 -9.06 2.08
CA ASP A 45 -3.31 -8.66 2.21
C ASP A 45 -3.88 -8.05 0.92
N ILE A 46 -3.05 -7.37 0.13
CA ILE A 46 -3.44 -6.71 -1.12
C ILE A 46 -2.28 -6.79 -2.11
N VAL A 47 -2.57 -6.94 -3.41
CA VAL A 47 -1.56 -6.81 -4.49
C VAL A 47 -1.90 -5.62 -5.39
N LYS A 48 -0.96 -4.67 -5.49
CA LYS A 48 -0.92 -3.61 -6.49
C LYS A 48 -0.19 -4.13 -7.73
N LEU A 49 -0.85 -4.14 -8.90
CA LEU A 49 -0.14 -4.22 -10.19
C LEU A 49 0.41 -2.82 -10.50
N GLY A 50 1.72 -2.65 -10.36
CA GLY A 50 2.37 -1.34 -10.33
C GLY A 50 2.09 -0.49 -11.57
N PHE A 51 1.86 0.81 -11.35
CA PHE A 51 1.66 1.82 -12.41
C PHE A 51 0.78 1.33 -13.57
N GLY A 52 1.28 1.30 -14.81
CA GLY A 52 0.59 0.78 -15.99
C GLY A 52 1.00 -0.64 -16.40
N THR A 53 1.59 -1.45 -15.52
CA THR A 53 2.07 -2.80 -15.88
C THR A 53 0.98 -3.72 -16.40
N SER A 54 -0.25 -3.57 -15.91
CA SER A 54 -1.38 -4.39 -16.38
C SER A 54 -1.65 -4.18 -17.88
N TYR A 55 -1.44 -2.98 -18.41
CA TYR A 55 -1.64 -2.69 -19.83
C TYR A 55 -0.66 -3.44 -20.75
N VAL A 56 0.55 -3.73 -20.26
CA VAL A 56 1.61 -4.37 -21.05
C VAL A 56 1.87 -5.83 -20.68
N SER A 57 1.25 -6.33 -19.61
CA SER A 57 1.45 -7.69 -19.13
C SER A 57 0.70 -8.69 -20.01
N PRO A 58 1.37 -9.67 -20.65
CA PRO A 58 0.67 -10.78 -21.27
C PRO A 58 -0.05 -11.61 -20.18
N ASN A 59 -1.09 -12.33 -20.57
CA ASN A 59 -1.84 -13.24 -19.69
C ASN A 59 -2.36 -12.57 -18.39
N LEU A 60 -2.65 -11.27 -18.44
CA LEU A 60 -3.09 -10.48 -17.28
C LEU A 60 -4.24 -11.15 -16.50
N ARG A 61 -5.26 -11.65 -17.22
CA ARG A 61 -6.43 -12.29 -16.62
C ARG A 61 -6.05 -13.49 -15.78
N GLU A 62 -5.22 -14.38 -16.31
CA GLU A 62 -4.74 -15.57 -15.61
C GLU A 62 -3.98 -15.19 -14.33
N LYS A 63 -3.12 -14.16 -14.38
CA LYS A 63 -2.39 -13.67 -13.20
C LYS A 63 -3.31 -13.07 -12.13
N ILE A 64 -4.33 -12.31 -12.54
CA ILE A 64 -5.32 -11.74 -11.61
C ILE A 64 -6.14 -12.86 -10.95
N GLU A 65 -6.65 -13.81 -11.74
CA GLU A 65 -7.42 -14.96 -11.26
C GLU A 65 -6.59 -15.83 -10.31
N LEU A 66 -5.29 -15.98 -10.56
CA LEU A 66 -4.37 -16.65 -9.66
C LEU A 66 -4.33 -15.97 -8.28
N TYR A 67 -4.09 -14.66 -8.18
CA TYR A 67 -4.10 -13.96 -6.89
C TYR A 67 -5.47 -14.04 -6.20
N GLN A 68 -6.56 -13.88 -6.96
CA GLN A 68 -7.93 -13.97 -6.45
C GLN A 68 -8.26 -15.38 -5.93
N SER A 69 -7.68 -16.44 -6.49
CA SER A 69 -7.85 -17.82 -6.00
C SER A 69 -7.33 -18.01 -4.57
N TYR A 70 -6.36 -17.19 -4.14
CA TYR A 70 -5.88 -17.10 -2.75
C TYR A 70 -6.67 -16.11 -1.89
N LYS A 71 -7.80 -15.59 -2.41
CA LYS A 71 -8.63 -14.54 -1.80
C LYS A 71 -7.86 -13.25 -1.53
N ILE A 72 -6.88 -12.94 -2.38
CA ILE A 72 -6.12 -11.69 -2.30
C ILE A 72 -6.73 -10.68 -3.27
N PRO A 73 -7.25 -9.53 -2.79
CA PRO A 73 -7.66 -8.46 -3.67
C PRO A 73 -6.47 -7.93 -4.46
N VAL A 74 -6.71 -7.74 -5.76
CA VAL A 74 -5.77 -7.13 -6.70
C VAL A 74 -6.36 -5.79 -7.14
N TYR A 75 -5.50 -4.80 -7.34
CA TYR A 75 -5.89 -3.54 -7.97
C TYR A 75 -4.81 -3.03 -8.93
N PHE A 76 -5.21 -2.17 -9.87
CA PHE A 76 -4.29 -1.50 -10.80
C PHE A 76 -3.72 -0.23 -10.18
N GLY A 77 -2.42 0.00 -10.31
CA GLY A 77 -1.78 1.21 -9.81
C GLY A 77 -2.46 2.49 -10.33
N GLY A 78 -2.48 3.52 -9.50
CA GLY A 78 -3.20 4.77 -9.73
C GLY A 78 -2.72 5.51 -10.98
N THR A 79 -1.46 5.34 -11.39
CA THR A 79 -0.98 5.85 -12.69
C THR A 79 -1.80 5.33 -13.87
N LEU A 80 -2.34 4.09 -13.82
CA LEU A 80 -3.25 3.59 -14.85
C LEU A 80 -4.59 4.32 -14.81
N PHE A 81 -5.17 4.51 -13.61
CA PHE A 81 -6.38 5.31 -13.43
C PHE A 81 -6.18 6.73 -14.01
N GLU A 82 -5.08 7.39 -13.67
CA GLU A 82 -4.70 8.71 -14.19
C GLU A 82 -4.58 8.70 -15.72
N ALA A 83 -4.05 7.63 -16.32
CA ALA A 83 -3.93 7.49 -17.77
C ALA A 83 -5.29 7.38 -18.48
N PHE A 84 -6.28 6.70 -17.88
CA PHE A 84 -7.66 6.72 -18.38
C PHE A 84 -8.30 8.09 -18.17
N LEU A 85 -8.10 8.69 -16.99
CA LEU A 85 -8.71 9.95 -16.62
C LEU A 85 -8.30 11.09 -17.56
N ILE A 86 -7.00 11.27 -17.82
CA ILE A 86 -6.49 12.34 -18.71
C ILE A 86 -6.97 12.20 -20.16
N ARG A 87 -7.49 11.04 -20.55
CA ARG A 87 -8.07 10.75 -21.86
C ARG A 87 -9.59 10.89 -21.87
N ASN A 88 -10.21 11.34 -20.78
CA ASN A 88 -11.65 11.36 -20.57
C ASN A 88 -12.30 9.96 -20.66
N GLN A 89 -11.57 8.93 -20.21
CA GLN A 89 -11.97 7.53 -20.31
C GLN A 89 -12.29 6.89 -18.94
N PHE A 90 -12.85 7.66 -18.01
CA PHE A 90 -13.22 7.16 -16.68
C PHE A 90 -14.17 5.95 -16.75
N GLU A 91 -15.17 6.01 -17.63
CA GLU A 91 -16.13 4.90 -17.81
C GLU A 91 -15.47 3.65 -18.43
N ASP A 92 -14.43 3.81 -19.26
CA ASP A 92 -13.63 2.68 -19.73
C ASP A 92 -12.86 2.03 -18.59
N TYR A 93 -12.26 2.83 -17.70
CA TYR A 93 -11.57 2.32 -16.50
C TYR A 93 -12.51 1.47 -15.64
N VAL A 94 -13.71 1.97 -15.34
CA VAL A 94 -14.72 1.22 -14.58
C VAL A 94 -15.11 -0.08 -15.29
N ARG A 95 -15.28 -0.07 -16.61
CA ARG A 95 -15.56 -1.30 -17.40
C ARG A 95 -14.43 -2.31 -17.29
N ILE A 96 -13.18 -1.87 -17.40
CA ILE A 96 -12.00 -2.74 -17.28
C ILE A 96 -11.91 -3.33 -15.87
N CYS A 97 -12.10 -2.54 -14.81
CA CYS A 97 -12.13 -3.06 -13.44
C CYS A 97 -13.19 -4.16 -13.27
N LYS A 98 -14.40 -3.95 -13.81
CA LYS A 98 -15.47 -4.97 -13.78
C LYS A 98 -15.10 -6.23 -14.56
N ASP A 99 -14.54 -6.09 -15.75
CA ASP A 99 -14.16 -7.21 -16.63
C ASP A 99 -13.11 -8.14 -15.99
N TYR A 100 -12.17 -7.58 -15.23
CA TYR A 100 -11.15 -8.33 -14.49
C TYR A 100 -11.54 -8.70 -13.05
N GLY A 101 -12.78 -8.40 -12.62
CA GLY A 101 -13.23 -8.69 -11.25
C GLY A 101 -12.48 -7.90 -10.17
N ILE A 102 -11.99 -6.71 -10.50
CA ILE A 102 -11.24 -5.83 -9.60
C ILE A 102 -12.22 -5.10 -8.67
N SER A 103 -12.12 -5.40 -7.37
CA SER A 103 -12.97 -4.82 -6.31
C SER A 103 -12.24 -3.78 -5.46
N TYR A 104 -10.94 -3.59 -5.67
CA TYR A 104 -10.10 -2.59 -5.03
C TYR A 104 -9.59 -1.64 -6.12
N MET A 105 -9.60 -0.33 -5.88
CA MET A 105 -9.21 0.67 -6.89
C MET A 105 -8.35 1.75 -6.24
N GLU A 106 -7.25 2.12 -6.89
CA GLU A 106 -6.40 3.23 -6.47
C GLU A 106 -6.79 4.53 -7.17
N VAL A 107 -6.89 5.63 -6.42
CA VAL A 107 -7.12 6.98 -6.95
C VAL A 107 -5.95 7.88 -6.58
N SER A 108 -5.20 8.31 -7.58
CA SER A 108 -4.03 9.19 -7.46
C SER A 108 -4.09 10.33 -8.47
N ASP A 109 -3.20 11.30 -8.28
CA ASP A 109 -3.01 12.49 -9.12
C ASP A 109 -1.51 12.85 -9.21
N GLY A 110 -0.64 11.84 -9.26
CA GLY A 110 0.80 12.05 -9.19
C GLY A 110 1.49 12.29 -10.54
N SER A 111 0.85 11.95 -11.65
CA SER A 111 1.31 12.14 -13.04
C SER A 111 0.44 13.10 -13.85
N ILE A 112 -0.73 13.48 -13.32
CA ILE A 112 -1.63 14.48 -13.91
C ILE A 112 -1.92 15.57 -12.87
N THR A 113 -2.28 16.77 -13.33
CA THR A 113 -2.72 17.85 -12.44
C THR A 113 -4.23 18.00 -12.53
N ILE A 114 -4.94 17.65 -11.46
CA ILE A 114 -6.39 17.88 -11.32
C ILE A 114 -6.67 18.64 -10.01
N PRO A 115 -7.76 19.41 -9.93
CA PRO A 115 -8.21 19.95 -8.65
C PRO A 115 -8.48 18.81 -7.66
N HIS A 116 -8.02 18.98 -6.41
CA HIS A 116 -8.23 17.95 -5.38
C HIS A 116 -9.72 17.63 -5.12
N THR A 117 -10.60 18.62 -5.30
CA THR A 117 -12.05 18.41 -5.24
C THR A 117 -12.55 17.47 -6.33
N GLU A 118 -11.95 17.50 -7.52
CA GLU A 118 -12.26 16.58 -8.61
C GLU A 118 -11.79 15.16 -8.27
N LYS A 119 -10.58 15.03 -7.70
CA LYS A 119 -10.06 13.75 -7.17
C LYS A 119 -11.02 13.14 -6.14
N CYS A 120 -11.48 13.93 -5.16
CA CYS A 120 -12.49 13.50 -4.19
C CYS A 120 -13.79 13.04 -4.87
N GLY A 121 -14.24 13.76 -5.90
CA GLY A 121 -15.40 13.33 -6.69
C GLY A 121 -15.20 11.99 -7.41
N TYR A 122 -13.99 11.64 -7.85
CA TYR A 122 -13.70 10.31 -8.39
C TYR A 122 -13.65 9.23 -7.31
N ILE A 123 -13.13 9.55 -6.12
CA ILE A 123 -13.18 8.66 -4.95
C ILE A 123 -14.64 8.30 -4.67
N GLU A 124 -15.51 9.30 -4.47
CA GLU A 124 -16.94 9.11 -4.21
C GLU A 124 -17.61 8.22 -5.27
N LYS A 125 -17.36 8.49 -6.56
CA LYS A 125 -17.91 7.66 -7.66
C LYS A 125 -17.43 6.22 -7.61
N LEU A 126 -16.14 5.99 -7.34
CA LEU A 126 -15.54 4.66 -7.36
C LEU A 126 -15.94 3.81 -6.14
N THR A 127 -16.30 4.42 -5.01
CA THR A 127 -16.82 3.69 -3.84
C THR A 127 -18.11 2.92 -4.14
N GLN A 128 -18.86 3.30 -5.17
CA GLN A 128 -20.05 2.58 -5.62
C GLN A 128 -19.73 1.23 -6.27
N TYR A 129 -18.48 1.02 -6.69
CA TYR A 129 -18.03 -0.19 -7.39
C TYR A 129 -17.12 -1.08 -6.55
N GLY A 130 -16.51 -0.56 -5.48
CA GLY A 130 -15.60 -1.33 -4.64
C GLY A 130 -14.88 -0.50 -3.58
N THR A 131 -13.84 -1.08 -3.00
CA THR A 131 -13.00 -0.42 -1.99
C THR A 131 -12.01 0.51 -2.66
N VAL A 132 -11.98 1.77 -2.24
CA VAL A 132 -11.05 2.78 -2.78
C VAL A 132 -9.87 2.98 -1.82
N LEU A 133 -8.67 3.03 -2.40
CA LEU A 133 -7.45 3.46 -1.75
C LEU A 133 -7.01 4.73 -2.48
N SER A 134 -6.92 5.85 -1.79
CA SER A 134 -6.40 7.07 -2.43
C SER A 134 -4.96 7.31 -2.04
N GLU A 135 -4.20 8.00 -2.88
CA GLU A 135 -2.77 8.24 -2.66
C GLU A 135 -2.52 9.73 -2.48
N VAL A 136 -1.98 10.15 -1.34
CA VAL A 136 -1.56 11.54 -1.10
C VAL A 136 -0.05 11.62 -1.17
N GLY A 137 0.44 12.62 -1.90
CA GLY A 137 1.84 13.03 -1.90
C GLY A 137 2.27 13.64 -3.22
N SER A 138 3.55 14.01 -3.32
CA SER A 138 4.12 14.49 -4.56
C SER A 138 5.14 13.50 -5.10
N LYS A 139 5.02 13.21 -6.40
CA LYS A 139 5.99 12.46 -7.18
C LYS A 139 7.22 13.31 -7.54
N ASP A 140 7.18 14.63 -7.34
CA ASP A 140 8.32 15.51 -7.59
C ASP A 140 9.10 15.77 -6.30
N ALA A 141 10.38 15.37 -6.29
CA ALA A 141 11.28 15.60 -5.17
C ALA A 141 11.51 17.10 -4.88
N ALA A 142 11.30 17.97 -5.87
CA ALA A 142 11.39 19.41 -5.72
C ALA A 142 10.11 20.03 -5.11
N HIS A 143 8.98 19.32 -5.16
CA HIS A 143 7.69 19.83 -4.68
C HIS A 143 7.35 19.28 -3.30
N ILE A 144 7.77 20.02 -2.26
CA ILE A 144 7.56 19.63 -0.87
C ILE A 144 6.17 20.11 -0.40
N ILE A 145 5.24 19.18 -0.20
CA ILE A 145 3.95 19.46 0.43
C ILE A 145 4.16 19.64 1.95
N PRO A 146 3.68 20.73 2.56
CA PRO A 146 3.81 20.96 4.00
C PRO A 146 2.86 20.05 4.81
N PRO A 147 3.18 19.73 6.08
CA PRO A 147 2.41 18.77 6.89
C PRO A 147 0.91 19.07 7.02
N TYR A 148 0.53 20.34 7.25
CA TYR A 148 -0.88 20.71 7.37
C TYR A 148 -1.70 20.38 6.11
N LYS A 149 -1.06 20.50 4.93
CA LYS A 149 -1.69 20.21 3.65
C LYS A 149 -1.83 18.70 3.42
N TRP A 150 -0.83 17.90 3.83
CA TRP A 150 -0.99 16.44 3.86
C TRP A 150 -2.24 16.03 4.65
N ILE A 151 -2.36 16.55 5.87
CA ILE A 151 -3.51 16.26 6.75
C ILE A 151 -4.83 16.70 6.11
N GLU A 152 -4.88 17.90 5.53
CA GLU A 152 -6.06 18.43 4.84
C GLU A 152 -6.50 17.48 3.71
N LEU A 153 -5.58 17.08 2.84
CA LEU A 153 -5.86 16.20 1.70
C LEU A 153 -6.29 14.81 2.18
N MET A 154 -5.54 14.19 3.11
CA MET A 154 -5.88 12.87 3.65
C MET A 154 -7.26 12.85 4.31
N ARG A 155 -7.63 13.88 5.07
CA ARG A 155 -8.97 13.99 5.68
C ARG A 155 -10.07 14.09 4.63
N ALA A 156 -9.85 14.92 3.61
CA ALA A 156 -10.83 15.12 2.56
C ALA A 156 -11.03 13.83 1.74
N GLU A 157 -9.96 13.10 1.43
CA GLU A 157 -10.06 11.82 0.71
C GLU A 157 -10.73 10.71 1.54
N LEU A 158 -10.42 10.62 2.86
CA LEU A 158 -11.14 9.72 3.77
C LEU A 158 -12.63 10.09 3.85
N SER A 159 -12.95 11.38 3.91
CA SER A 159 -14.33 11.88 3.95
C SER A 159 -15.09 11.62 2.65
N ALA A 160 -14.39 11.63 1.51
CA ALA A 160 -14.92 11.24 0.20
C ALA A 160 -15.19 9.73 0.07
N GLY A 161 -14.72 8.92 1.03
CA GLY A 161 -15.03 7.50 1.13
C GLY A 161 -13.86 6.57 0.85
N SER A 162 -12.63 7.06 0.71
CA SER A 162 -11.45 6.19 0.71
C SER A 162 -11.41 5.35 1.98
N ARG A 163 -11.20 4.03 1.81
CA ARG A 163 -11.04 3.11 2.94
C ARG A 163 -9.69 3.30 3.61
N TYR A 164 -8.66 3.52 2.82
CA TYR A 164 -7.30 3.82 3.25
C TYR A 164 -6.75 4.98 2.42
N VAL A 165 -5.87 5.77 3.03
CA VAL A 165 -5.03 6.71 2.30
C VAL A 165 -3.60 6.21 2.31
N ILE A 166 -3.02 6.07 1.12
CA ILE A 166 -1.64 5.70 0.88
C ILE A 166 -0.79 6.96 1.05
N ALA A 167 0.23 6.88 1.90
CA ALA A 167 1.24 7.92 2.02
C ALA A 167 2.35 7.65 0.99
N GLU A 168 2.36 8.43 -0.09
CA GLU A 168 3.20 8.21 -1.28
C GLU A 168 4.70 8.27 -0.97
N ALA A 169 5.42 7.34 -1.58
CA ALA A 169 6.87 7.24 -1.51
C ALA A 169 7.53 6.82 -2.83
N ARG A 170 6.71 6.48 -3.85
CA ARG A 170 7.10 5.73 -5.05
C ARG A 170 7.71 4.36 -4.71
N GLU A 171 8.04 3.61 -5.76
CA GLU A 171 8.73 2.32 -5.62
C GLU A 171 10.13 2.42 -4.99
N ALA A 172 10.81 3.55 -5.15
CA ALA A 172 12.17 3.74 -4.68
C ALA A 172 12.22 4.17 -3.20
N GLY A 173 11.11 4.66 -2.65
CA GLY A 173 11.05 5.13 -1.28
C GLY A 173 11.89 6.39 -1.05
N ASN A 174 11.90 7.34 -1.99
CA ASN A 174 12.81 8.50 -1.97
C ASN A 174 12.11 9.85 -2.26
N VAL A 175 10.79 9.87 -2.18
CA VAL A 175 9.96 11.08 -2.32
C VAL A 175 8.85 11.09 -1.26
N GLY A 176 8.02 12.14 -1.26
CA GLY A 176 6.84 12.21 -0.40
C GLY A 176 7.20 12.20 1.08
N ILE A 177 6.87 11.11 1.78
CA ILE A 177 7.20 10.91 3.21
C ILE A 177 8.69 10.64 3.46
N TYR A 178 9.50 10.49 2.41
CA TYR A 178 10.94 10.33 2.49
C TYR A 178 11.71 11.51 1.88
N ARG A 179 12.96 11.67 2.31
CA ARG A 179 13.96 12.49 1.63
C ARG A 179 14.52 11.73 0.42
N GLY A 180 15.23 12.44 -0.46
CA GLY A 180 15.92 11.81 -1.61
C GLY A 180 16.92 10.71 -1.23
N SER A 181 17.41 10.71 0.02
CA SER A 181 18.27 9.67 0.60
C SER A 181 17.52 8.39 1.01
N GLY A 182 16.19 8.40 1.05
CA GLY A 182 15.35 7.35 1.61
C GLY A 182 15.06 7.49 3.11
N GLU A 183 15.65 8.49 3.77
CA GLU A 183 15.41 8.82 5.17
C GLU A 183 13.98 9.30 5.39
N VAL A 184 13.36 8.84 6.48
CA VAL A 184 11.99 9.21 6.82
C VAL A 184 11.91 10.67 7.23
N ARG A 185 10.89 11.38 6.74
CA ARG A 185 10.56 12.72 7.24
C ARG A 185 9.78 12.58 8.54
N GLU A 186 10.45 12.20 9.63
CA GLU A 186 9.80 11.84 10.90
C GLU A 186 8.82 12.92 11.40
N GLY A 187 9.22 14.19 11.35
CA GLY A 187 8.34 15.30 11.76
C GLY A 187 7.05 15.40 10.92
N LEU A 188 7.08 15.04 9.64
CA LEU A 188 5.87 14.96 8.82
C LEU A 188 5.00 13.77 9.25
N VAL A 189 5.61 12.59 9.42
CA VAL A 189 4.89 11.36 9.79
C VAL A 189 4.21 11.52 11.15
N GLN A 190 4.93 12.04 12.15
CA GLN A 190 4.40 12.27 13.48
C GLN A 190 3.26 13.30 13.46
N GLU A 191 3.39 14.38 12.69
CA GLU A 191 2.34 15.38 12.55
C GLU A 191 1.05 14.78 11.95
N ILE A 192 1.17 13.97 10.88
CA ILE A 192 0.05 13.24 10.29
C ILE A 192 -0.64 12.34 11.33
N LEU A 193 0.14 11.59 12.11
CA LEU A 193 -0.38 10.68 13.13
C LEU A 193 -1.10 11.38 14.30
N THR A 194 -0.90 12.70 14.49
CA THR A 194 -1.70 13.46 15.47
C THR A 194 -3.15 13.68 15.02
N GLN A 195 -3.41 13.60 13.71
CA GLN A 195 -4.68 14.00 13.10
C GLN A 195 -5.40 12.88 12.35
N ILE A 196 -4.66 11.85 11.91
CA ILE A 196 -5.16 10.73 11.11
C ILE A 196 -4.79 9.40 11.79
N PRO A 197 -5.76 8.51 12.05
CA PRO A 197 -5.48 7.20 12.62
C PRO A 197 -4.53 6.38 11.74
N GLY A 198 -3.47 5.83 12.34
CA GLY A 198 -2.45 5.06 11.62
C GLY A 198 -2.96 3.77 10.96
N ASP A 199 -4.10 3.24 11.43
CA ASP A 199 -4.77 2.08 10.85
C ASP A 199 -5.61 2.42 9.60
N GLN A 200 -5.83 3.70 9.30
CA GLN A 200 -6.44 4.19 8.06
C GLN A 200 -5.40 4.66 7.03
N ILE A 201 -4.11 4.63 7.37
CA ILE A 201 -3.01 4.98 6.47
C ILE A 201 -2.34 3.69 6.00
N ILE A 202 -1.95 3.60 4.74
CA ILE A 202 -0.97 2.62 4.26
C ILE A 202 0.32 3.37 3.97
N TRP A 203 1.38 3.05 4.72
CA TRP A 203 2.68 3.69 4.54
C TRP A 203 3.48 2.94 3.48
N GLU A 204 3.74 3.55 2.33
CA GLU A 204 4.62 2.93 1.35
C GLU A 204 6.03 2.83 1.94
N ALA A 205 6.54 1.61 2.13
CA ALA A 205 7.82 1.33 2.78
C ALA A 205 8.61 0.27 2.00
N PRO A 206 9.02 0.55 0.75
CA PRO A 206 9.69 -0.44 -0.10
C PRO A 206 11.04 -0.90 0.45
N GLN A 207 11.72 -0.10 1.28
CA GLN A 207 13.04 -0.43 1.84
C GLN A 207 12.98 -1.00 3.26
N LYS A 208 13.91 -1.89 3.61
CA LYS A 208 14.01 -2.51 4.95
C LYS A 208 14.01 -1.48 6.08
N ALA A 209 14.81 -0.41 5.97
CA ALA A 209 14.91 0.62 7.00
C ALA A 209 13.59 1.37 7.22
N GLN A 210 12.80 1.52 6.17
CA GLN A 210 11.49 2.17 6.20
C GLN A 210 10.44 1.27 6.86
N GLN A 211 10.48 -0.02 6.56
CA GLN A 211 9.65 -1.03 7.23
C GLN A 211 9.92 -1.05 8.73
N LEU A 212 11.21 -1.07 9.11
CA LEU A 212 11.65 -1.05 10.50
C LEU A 212 11.12 0.18 11.23
N TYR A 213 11.29 1.37 10.65
CA TYR A 213 10.81 2.62 11.24
C TYR A 213 9.32 2.58 11.59
N PHE A 214 8.47 2.11 10.68
CA PHE A 214 7.04 2.03 10.96
C PHE A 214 6.67 0.93 11.95
N ILE A 215 7.42 -0.17 12.01
CA ILE A 215 7.22 -1.20 13.04
C ILE A 215 7.64 -0.68 14.42
N GLU A 216 8.71 0.11 14.52
CA GLU A 216 9.13 0.79 15.76
C GLU A 216 8.07 1.79 16.22
N LEU A 217 7.54 2.58 15.29
CA LEU A 217 6.62 3.67 15.59
C LEU A 217 5.18 3.19 15.89
N LEU A 218 4.67 2.24 15.10
CA LEU A 218 3.26 1.83 15.11
C LEU A 218 3.06 0.37 15.54
N GLY A 219 4.14 -0.37 15.80
CA GLY A 219 4.10 -1.77 16.21
C GLY A 219 3.94 -2.75 15.04
N CYS A 220 3.84 -4.04 15.39
CA CYS A 220 3.78 -5.14 14.43
C CYS A 220 2.58 -5.06 13.47
N ASN A 221 1.52 -4.34 13.86
CA ASN A 221 0.29 -4.15 13.11
C ASN A 221 0.25 -2.83 12.31
N ALA A 222 1.41 -2.24 11.96
CA ALA A 222 1.48 -1.15 10.99
C ALA A 222 1.02 -1.59 9.58
N ASN A 223 0.24 -0.78 8.88
CA ASN A 223 -0.10 -0.99 7.48
C ASN A 223 1.05 -0.55 6.57
N LEU A 224 1.64 -1.47 5.79
CA LEU A 224 2.78 -1.17 4.93
C LEU A 224 2.47 -1.50 3.47
N GLY A 225 2.86 -0.60 2.58
CA GLY A 225 2.67 -0.66 1.14
C GLY A 225 3.97 -0.70 0.35
N ASN A 226 3.85 -0.98 -0.95
CA ASN A 226 4.98 -1.18 -1.87
C ASN A 226 5.99 -2.24 -1.42
N ILE A 227 5.52 -3.25 -0.68
CA ILE A 227 6.39 -4.35 -0.27
C ILE A 227 6.73 -5.20 -1.49
N ALA A 228 8.02 -5.40 -1.75
CA ALA A 228 8.47 -6.29 -2.81
C ALA A 228 8.04 -7.74 -2.51
N PRO A 229 7.67 -8.56 -3.51
CA PRO A 229 7.28 -9.95 -3.30
C PRO A 229 8.32 -10.77 -2.49
N THR A 230 9.60 -10.51 -2.72
CA THR A 230 10.72 -11.16 -2.02
C THR A 230 10.91 -10.71 -0.57
N GLU A 231 10.34 -9.56 -0.19
CA GLU A 231 10.46 -9.01 1.17
C GLU A 231 9.28 -9.37 2.08
N VAL A 232 8.23 -10.06 1.60
CA VAL A 232 7.05 -10.37 2.42
C VAL A 232 7.37 -11.24 3.64
N ILE A 233 8.12 -12.34 3.45
CA ILE A 233 8.52 -13.20 4.57
C ILE A 233 9.53 -12.49 5.49
N PRO A 234 10.59 -11.83 4.99
CA PRO A 234 11.46 -11.00 5.82
C PRO A 234 10.73 -9.91 6.62
N LEU A 235 9.71 -9.28 6.04
CA LEU A 235 8.87 -8.30 6.71
C LEU A 235 8.06 -8.96 7.83
N GLU A 236 7.41 -10.10 7.57
CA GLU A 236 6.64 -10.77 8.62
C GLU A 236 7.54 -11.21 9.78
N ALA A 237 8.73 -11.76 9.49
CA ALA A 237 9.72 -12.08 10.52
C ALA A 237 10.12 -10.83 11.32
N MET A 238 10.29 -9.68 10.66
CA MET A 238 10.58 -8.40 11.32
C MET A 238 9.42 -7.95 12.22
N ARG A 239 8.17 -8.03 11.75
CA ARG A 239 6.98 -7.65 12.52
C ARG A 239 6.84 -8.45 13.81
N ILE A 240 7.30 -9.70 13.83
CA ILE A 240 7.18 -10.58 15.01
C ILE A 240 8.47 -10.72 15.83
N GLY A 241 9.49 -9.89 15.58
CA GLY A 241 10.72 -9.89 16.37
C GLY A 241 11.69 -11.03 16.05
N LEU A 242 11.57 -11.66 14.87
CA LEU A 242 12.44 -12.76 14.42
C LEU A 242 13.40 -12.34 13.31
N ARG A 243 13.63 -11.04 13.15
CA ARG A 243 14.73 -10.46 12.35
C ARG A 243 15.62 -9.68 13.31
N GLY A 244 16.94 -9.68 13.08
CA GLY A 244 17.90 -9.06 14.00
C GLY A 244 17.58 -7.61 14.38
N ASP A 245 17.01 -6.85 13.44
CA ASP A 245 16.59 -5.46 13.63
C ASP A 245 15.51 -5.28 14.73
N THR A 246 14.64 -6.27 14.94
CA THR A 246 13.51 -6.22 15.87
C THR A 246 13.56 -7.27 16.98
N PHE A 247 14.70 -7.97 17.11
CA PHE A 247 14.86 -9.13 17.98
C PHE A 247 14.49 -8.88 19.45
N HIS A 248 14.73 -7.67 19.94
CA HIS A 248 14.49 -7.30 21.33
C HIS A 248 13.16 -6.58 21.57
N PHE A 249 12.28 -6.43 20.56
CA PHE A 249 11.07 -5.61 20.70
C PHE A 249 10.04 -6.19 21.66
N TYR A 250 9.96 -7.52 21.73
CA TYR A 250 8.90 -8.22 22.47
C TYR A 250 9.43 -9.06 23.63
N LEU A 251 10.75 -9.02 23.87
CA LEU A 251 11.37 -9.75 24.97
C LEU A 251 11.34 -8.93 26.26
N ASP A 252 10.93 -9.58 27.35
CA ASP A 252 10.99 -9.02 28.69
C ASP A 252 12.46 -8.85 29.12
N LYS A 253 12.91 -7.60 29.32
CA LYS A 253 14.29 -7.27 29.73
C LYS A 253 14.65 -7.68 31.16
N ASN A 254 13.70 -8.22 31.92
CA ASN A 254 13.84 -8.58 33.34
C ASN A 254 13.97 -10.10 33.57
N LYS A 255 14.20 -10.87 32.51
CA LYS A 255 14.54 -12.30 32.57
C LYS A 255 15.93 -12.55 32.00
#